data_AF-A0A958I878-F1
#
_entry.id   AF-A0A958I878-F1
#
_cell.length_a   1.000
_cell.length_b   1.000
_cell.length_c   1.000
_cell.angle_alpha   90.00
_cell.angle_beta   90.00
_cell.angle_gamma   90.00
#
_symmetry.space_group_name_H-M   'P 1'
#
loop_
_entity.id
_entity.type
_entity.pdbx_description
1 polymer ?
#
loop_
_entity_poly.entity_id
_entity_poly.type
_entity_poly.pdbx_seq_one_letter_code
_entity_poly.pdbx_strand_id
1 'polypeptide(L)'
;MKHNWVAYLKENHSWLAGSLSRMYAFYSYVGNRRVANRSVSKSAEGVEFVDPITNRKIQFRDVCDHVKSGGIVIGKNIIQKLALTDVVERIFKKGFGISYTELKKIHDLLTPEDIMEKTASLKSDIDLLSLECTILKSLFSNEESVYAELMPNLRPHIPHELLLSKEKIIEKHIGRGKMNAHGPHKDSWRYHPKNTVNVWLALTDVNHLNGMFLLPNSIDYYPKFKNNEIQNGCATYPLRQYHTQLKAGDVAIFAAETLHGSIVNQTNDTRFAFSMRCCFEKPNFHKNFMYNYVKIKPSFSNLNYEKLFTKNEFEPLSRDDYFENYGTDLPMLKIKELTDKKIVVERNGELLTFPRRCAHKGVDLQFGHLEGDCLVCPQHQFRVCQKTE
;
A
#
# COMPACT_ATOMS: atom_id res chain seq x y z
N MET A 1 -5.86 21.68 -2.73
CA MET A 1 -7.19 21.37 -3.29
C MET A 1 -7.55 19.95 -2.86
N LYS A 2 -8.66 19.71 -2.14
CA LYS A 2 -9.02 18.36 -1.71
C LYS A 2 -9.26 17.48 -2.94
N HIS A 3 -8.71 16.26 -2.98
CA HIS A 3 -8.81 15.34 -4.13
C HIS A 3 -10.25 15.15 -4.63
N ASN A 4 -11.24 15.25 -3.74
CA ASN A 4 -12.67 15.14 -4.06
C ASN A 4 -13.16 16.25 -5.00
N TRP A 5 -12.61 17.48 -4.89
CA TRP A 5 -12.94 18.55 -5.83
C TRP A 5 -12.38 18.27 -7.22
N VAL A 6 -11.16 17.74 -7.31
CA VAL A 6 -10.56 17.41 -8.61
C VAL A 6 -11.31 16.26 -9.27
N ALA A 7 -11.72 15.23 -8.52
CA ALA A 7 -12.54 14.13 -9.02
C ALA A 7 -13.92 14.62 -9.49
N TYR A 8 -14.64 15.39 -8.65
CA TYR A 8 -15.92 15.99 -9.00
C TYR A 8 -15.82 16.89 -10.24
N LEU A 9 -14.79 17.74 -10.29
CA LEU A 9 -14.55 18.61 -11.44
C LEU A 9 -14.16 17.79 -12.68
N LYS A 10 -13.49 16.65 -12.57
CA LYS A 10 -13.22 15.80 -13.74
C LYS A 10 -14.48 15.17 -14.31
N GLU A 11 -15.37 14.70 -13.44
CA GLU A 11 -16.63 14.07 -13.84
C GLU A 11 -17.61 15.08 -14.46
N ASN A 12 -17.66 16.31 -13.95
CA ASN A 12 -18.67 17.30 -14.35
C ASN A 12 -18.11 18.42 -15.25
N HIS A 13 -16.79 18.69 -15.19
CA HIS A 13 -16.14 19.83 -15.82
C HIS A 13 -14.68 19.52 -16.23
N SER A 14 -14.48 18.48 -17.04
CA SER A 14 -13.16 17.95 -17.40
C SER A 14 -12.14 19.01 -17.85
N TRP A 15 -12.58 20.03 -18.59
CA TRP A 15 -11.74 21.15 -19.03
C TRP A 15 -11.19 22.00 -17.86
N LEU A 16 -12.03 22.27 -16.84
CA LEU A 16 -11.66 23.05 -15.66
C LEU A 16 -10.71 22.24 -14.77
N ALA A 17 -10.97 20.95 -14.60
CA ALA A 17 -10.08 20.05 -13.87
C ALA A 17 -8.69 19.96 -14.53
N GLY A 18 -8.64 19.93 -15.86
CA GLY A 18 -7.40 20.01 -16.62
C GLY A 18 -6.63 21.29 -16.34
N SER A 19 -7.30 22.45 -16.41
CA SER A 19 -6.68 23.76 -16.14
C SER A 19 -6.17 23.91 -14.70
N LEU A 20 -6.94 23.48 -13.71
CA LEU A 20 -6.52 23.51 -12.30
C LEU A 20 -5.36 22.56 -12.01
N SER A 21 -5.34 21.38 -12.65
CA SER A 21 -4.21 20.47 -12.56
C SER A 21 -2.93 21.10 -13.13
N ARG A 22 -3.02 21.84 -14.25
CA ARG A 22 -1.89 22.59 -14.82
C ARG A 22 -1.36 23.65 -13.86
N MET A 23 -2.24 24.46 -13.28
CA MET A 23 -1.85 25.48 -12.30
C MET A 23 -1.20 24.86 -11.05
N TYR A 24 -1.77 23.77 -10.53
CA TYR A 24 -1.20 23.04 -9.40
C TYR A 24 0.18 22.46 -9.73
N ALA A 25 0.35 21.93 -10.93
CA ALA A 25 1.61 21.35 -11.34
C ALA A 25 2.71 22.41 -11.57
N PHE A 26 2.34 23.61 -12.03
CA PHE A 26 3.24 24.77 -12.07
C PHE A 26 3.59 25.25 -10.66
N TYR A 27 2.59 25.40 -9.78
CA TYR A 27 2.78 25.80 -8.39
C TYR A 27 3.70 24.85 -7.62
N SER A 28 3.53 23.54 -7.81
CA SER A 28 4.37 22.51 -7.19
C SER A 28 5.77 22.40 -7.79
N TYR A 29 6.03 22.96 -8.98
CA TYR A 29 7.33 22.85 -9.65
C TYR A 29 8.49 23.34 -8.76
N VAL A 30 8.37 24.53 -8.17
CA VAL A 30 9.43 25.13 -7.35
C VAL A 30 9.69 24.28 -6.10
N GLY A 31 8.63 23.82 -5.43
CA GLY A 31 8.73 22.92 -4.28
C GLY A 31 9.40 21.59 -4.64
N ASN A 32 8.94 20.96 -5.71
CA ASN A 32 9.46 19.68 -6.21
C ASN A 32 10.93 19.79 -6.62
N ARG A 33 11.33 20.89 -7.26
CA ARG A 33 12.73 21.15 -7.61
C ARG A 33 13.60 21.32 -6.36
N ARG A 34 13.12 22.04 -5.34
CA ARG A 34 13.83 22.18 -4.06
C ARG A 34 14.01 20.82 -3.38
N VAL A 35 12.97 19.98 -3.37
CA VAL A 35 13.02 18.60 -2.87
C VAL A 35 14.08 17.79 -3.62
N ALA A 36 14.04 17.80 -4.95
CA ALA A 36 14.99 17.07 -5.79
C ALA A 36 16.44 17.50 -5.57
N ASN A 37 16.67 18.80 -5.32
CA ASN A 37 17.99 19.35 -5.02
C ASN A 37 18.49 19.03 -3.61
N ARG A 38 17.59 18.86 -2.62
CA ARG A 38 17.94 18.48 -1.25
C ARG A 38 18.24 17.00 -1.10
N SER A 39 17.63 16.16 -1.95
CA SER A 39 17.86 14.72 -1.90
C SER A 39 19.30 14.38 -2.25
N VAL A 40 19.96 13.64 -1.36
CA VAL A 40 21.29 13.08 -1.60
C VAL A 40 21.11 11.68 -2.15
N SER A 41 21.98 11.26 -3.07
CA SER A 41 21.98 9.87 -3.56
C SER A 41 23.19 9.16 -2.98
N LYS A 42 22.95 8.12 -2.18
CA LYS A 42 23.97 7.15 -1.79
C LYS A 42 23.51 5.80 -2.29
N SER A 43 24.37 5.08 -3.02
CA SER A 43 23.99 3.76 -3.54
C SER A 43 23.54 2.83 -2.41
N ALA A 44 22.49 2.04 -2.66
CA ALA A 44 22.00 1.00 -1.76
C ALA A 44 22.69 -0.36 -1.98
N GLU A 45 23.83 -0.41 -2.68
CA GLU A 45 24.58 -1.66 -2.98
C GLU A 45 25.00 -2.47 -1.73
N GLY A 46 25.07 -1.84 -0.55
CA GLY A 46 25.33 -2.52 0.73
C GLY A 46 24.09 -2.99 1.51
N VAL A 47 22.90 -2.87 0.92
CA VAL A 47 21.63 -3.37 1.47
C VAL A 47 21.45 -4.83 1.08
N GLU A 48 21.01 -5.65 2.03
CA GLU A 48 20.59 -7.01 1.74
C GLU A 48 19.17 -7.01 1.17
N PHE A 49 19.02 -7.59 -0.02
CA PHE A 49 17.74 -7.79 -0.69
C PHE A 49 17.44 -9.28 -0.77
N VAL A 50 16.22 -9.67 -0.38
CA VAL A 50 15.75 -11.06 -0.41
C VAL A 50 14.37 -11.15 -1.03
N ASP A 51 14.14 -12.20 -1.81
CA ASP A 51 12.80 -12.63 -2.18
C ASP A 51 12.21 -13.42 -1.00
N PRO A 52 11.12 -12.94 -0.37
CA PRO A 52 10.57 -13.57 0.82
C PRO A 52 9.86 -14.91 0.52
N ILE A 53 9.57 -15.22 -0.75
CA ILE A 53 8.90 -16.45 -1.16
C ILE A 53 9.92 -17.58 -1.29
N THR A 54 11.02 -17.30 -1.98
CA THR A 54 12.08 -18.29 -2.24
C THR A 54 13.20 -18.25 -1.21
N ASN A 55 13.20 -17.24 -0.32
CA ASN A 55 14.29 -16.92 0.60
C ASN A 55 15.65 -16.71 -0.10
N ARG A 56 15.63 -16.38 -1.40
CA ARG A 56 16.82 -16.18 -2.21
C ARG A 56 17.31 -14.74 -2.08
N LYS A 57 18.62 -14.56 -1.94
CA LYS A 57 19.26 -13.24 -2.06
C LYS A 57 19.16 -12.72 -3.49
N ILE A 58 18.71 -11.48 -3.63
CA ILE A 58 18.63 -10.75 -4.89
C ILE A 58 19.80 -9.78 -4.93
N GLN A 59 20.57 -9.78 -6.02
CA GLN A 59 21.63 -8.79 -6.18
C GLN A 59 21.01 -7.40 -6.39
N PHE A 60 21.66 -6.36 -5.89
CA PHE A 60 21.16 -4.99 -5.99
C PHE A 60 20.74 -4.61 -7.42
N ARG A 61 21.58 -4.95 -8.41
CA ARG A 61 21.32 -4.68 -9.83
C ARG A 61 20.12 -5.42 -10.43
N ASP A 62 19.69 -6.52 -9.80
CA ASP A 62 18.62 -7.41 -10.30
C ASP A 62 17.25 -7.09 -9.63
N VAL A 63 17.22 -6.17 -8.66
CA VAL A 63 15.99 -5.83 -7.88
C VAL A 63 14.86 -5.36 -8.80
N CYS A 64 15.16 -4.47 -9.75
CA CYS A 64 14.15 -3.91 -10.65
C CYS A 64 13.55 -4.96 -11.58
N ASP A 65 14.39 -5.80 -12.18
CA ASP A 65 13.94 -6.85 -13.10
C ASP A 65 13.10 -7.90 -12.38
N HIS A 66 13.52 -8.31 -11.17
CA HIS A 66 12.74 -9.24 -10.35
C HIS A 66 11.36 -8.69 -9.98
N VAL A 67 11.27 -7.40 -9.67
CA VAL A 67 9.98 -6.75 -9.37
C VAL A 67 9.11 -6.63 -10.63
N LYS A 68 9.69 -6.27 -11.78
CA LYS A 68 8.98 -6.19 -13.07
C LYS A 68 8.41 -7.54 -13.50
N SER A 69 9.08 -8.65 -13.16
CA SER A 69 8.59 -10.00 -13.43
C SER A 69 7.51 -10.49 -12.44
N GLY A 70 7.03 -9.64 -11.53
CA GLY A 70 5.99 -9.98 -10.55
C GLY A 70 6.51 -10.51 -9.21
N GLY A 71 7.83 -10.51 -9.02
CA GLY A 71 8.48 -10.86 -7.76
C GLY A 71 8.30 -9.80 -6.68
N ILE A 72 8.62 -10.18 -5.44
CA ILE A 72 8.56 -9.33 -4.26
C ILE A 72 9.97 -9.26 -3.69
N VAL A 73 10.45 -8.07 -3.37
CA VAL A 73 11.77 -7.89 -2.76
C VAL A 73 11.65 -7.25 -1.40
N ILE A 74 12.32 -7.81 -0.40
CA ILE A 74 12.52 -7.18 0.91
C ILE A 74 13.95 -6.64 1.01
N GLY A 75 14.08 -5.32 1.15
CA GLY A 75 15.35 -4.67 1.47
C GLY A 75 15.48 -4.44 2.97
N LYS A 76 16.62 -4.83 3.57
CA LYS A 76 16.80 -4.80 5.02
C LYS A 76 17.38 -3.48 5.53
N ASN A 77 16.73 -2.92 6.55
CA ASN A 77 17.24 -1.81 7.36
C ASN A 77 17.72 -0.58 6.55
N ILE A 78 16.89 -0.14 5.61
CA ILE A 78 17.17 0.98 4.70
C ILE A 78 17.49 2.27 5.45
N ILE A 79 16.75 2.57 6.52
CA ILE A 79 16.94 3.81 7.30
C ILE A 79 18.36 3.89 7.84
N GLN A 80 18.85 2.83 8.50
CA GLN A 80 20.21 2.83 9.05
C GLN A 80 21.27 2.76 7.95
N LYS A 81 21.07 1.90 6.92
CA LYS A 81 22.03 1.72 5.82
C LYS A 81 22.27 2.99 5.01
N LEU A 82 21.25 3.83 4.89
CA LEU A 82 21.33 5.13 4.23
C LEU A 82 21.59 6.31 5.20
N ALA A 83 21.82 6.05 6.49
CA ALA A 83 22.03 7.05 7.53
C ALA A 83 20.91 8.11 7.62
N LEU A 84 19.65 7.65 7.56
CA LEU A 84 18.46 8.50 7.53
C LEU A 84 17.76 8.67 8.89
N THR A 85 18.29 8.10 9.97
CA THR A 85 17.65 8.09 11.29
C THR A 85 17.32 9.51 11.78
N ASP A 86 18.26 10.45 11.71
CA ASP A 86 18.04 11.83 12.16
C ASP A 86 17.01 12.59 11.32
N VAL A 87 16.91 12.26 10.03
CA VAL A 87 15.91 12.84 9.13
C VAL A 87 14.52 12.36 9.52
N VAL A 88 14.38 11.05 9.76
CA VAL A 88 13.13 10.43 10.22
C VAL A 88 12.73 11.00 11.57
N GLU A 89 13.66 11.05 12.53
CA GLU A 89 13.44 11.62 13.86
C GLU A 89 12.94 13.07 13.80
N ARG A 90 13.58 13.91 12.97
CA ARG A 90 13.18 15.31 12.78
C ARG A 90 11.77 15.44 12.21
N ILE A 91 11.40 14.61 11.23
CA ILE A 91 10.05 14.62 10.63
C ILE A 91 9.00 14.31 11.69
N PHE A 92 9.21 13.28 12.52
CA PHE A 92 8.23 12.87 13.53
C PHE A 92 8.16 13.83 14.72
N LYS A 93 9.30 14.37 15.19
CA LYS A 93 9.31 15.44 16.19
C LYS A 93 8.56 16.68 15.70
N LYS A 94 8.79 17.08 14.45
CA LYS A 94 8.11 18.23 13.85
C LYS A 94 6.61 18.00 13.66
N GLY A 95 6.23 16.85 13.11
CA GLY A 95 4.84 16.57 12.71
C GLY A 95 3.95 16.17 13.88
N PHE A 96 4.48 15.36 14.79
CA PHE A 96 3.70 14.77 15.87
C PHE A 96 4.10 15.25 17.27
N GLY A 97 5.30 15.81 17.44
CA GLY A 97 5.82 16.21 18.75
C GLY A 97 6.41 15.04 19.54
N ILE A 98 6.73 13.92 18.88
CA ILE A 98 7.23 12.69 19.51
C ILE A 98 8.48 12.17 18.80
N SER A 99 9.23 11.30 19.47
CA SER A 99 10.37 10.61 18.87
C SER A 99 9.94 9.48 17.92
N TYR A 100 10.80 9.14 16.96
CA TYR A 100 10.62 8.03 16.03
C TYR A 100 10.38 6.70 16.77
N THR A 101 11.04 6.49 17.91
CA THR A 101 10.90 5.27 18.71
C THR A 101 9.53 5.13 19.40
N GLU A 102 8.78 6.22 19.52
CA GLU A 102 7.47 6.25 20.18
C GLU A 102 6.31 5.98 19.22
N LEU A 103 6.55 5.93 17.89
CA LEU A 103 5.49 5.76 16.90
C LEU A 103 4.63 4.52 17.13
N LYS A 104 5.23 3.45 17.64
CA LYS A 104 4.55 2.18 17.95
C LYS A 104 3.40 2.37 18.93
N LYS A 105 3.52 3.34 19.84
CA LYS A 105 2.55 3.65 20.91
C LYS A 105 1.96 5.07 20.78
N ILE A 106 1.98 5.65 19.58
CA ILE A 106 1.44 7.01 19.38
C ILE A 106 -0.03 7.16 19.82
N HIS A 107 -0.81 6.07 19.77
CA HIS A 107 -2.23 6.08 20.12
C HIS A 107 -2.47 6.21 21.64
N ASP A 108 -1.43 5.98 22.46
CA ASP A 108 -1.47 6.25 23.90
C ASP A 108 -1.26 7.76 24.19
N LEU A 109 -0.71 8.50 23.24
CA LEU A 109 -0.34 9.91 23.37
C LEU A 109 -1.29 10.86 22.63
N LEU A 110 -1.89 10.39 21.53
CA LEU A 110 -2.70 11.18 20.62
C LEU A 110 -3.98 10.43 20.26
N THR A 111 -5.08 11.17 20.11
CA THR A 111 -6.33 10.58 19.62
C THR A 111 -6.21 10.18 18.15
N PRO A 112 -7.05 9.24 17.64
CA PRO A 112 -7.10 8.92 16.21
C PRO A 112 -7.29 10.16 15.31
N GLU A 113 -8.08 11.15 15.75
CA GLU A 113 -8.29 12.40 15.04
C GLU A 113 -7.03 13.26 14.99
N ASP A 114 -6.31 13.39 16.12
CA ASP A 114 -5.03 14.13 16.13
C ASP A 114 -4.00 13.47 15.20
N ILE A 115 -3.90 12.14 15.24
CA ILE A 115 -3.00 11.37 14.36
C ILE A 115 -3.38 11.60 12.90
N MET A 116 -4.67 11.59 12.58
CA MET A 116 -5.20 11.85 11.24
C MET A 116 -4.80 13.25 10.73
N GLU A 117 -5.05 14.28 11.53
CA GLU A 117 -4.77 15.67 11.18
C GLU A 117 -3.26 15.93 11.01
N LYS A 118 -2.45 15.44 11.95
CA LYS A 118 -0.99 15.54 11.89
C LYS A 118 -0.40 14.76 10.71
N THR A 119 -0.98 13.62 10.37
CA THR A 119 -0.56 12.88 9.15
C THR A 119 -0.90 13.66 7.88
N ALA A 120 -2.08 14.26 7.83
CA ALA A 120 -2.51 15.04 6.67
C ALA A 120 -1.64 16.29 6.46
N SER A 121 -1.18 16.94 7.54
CA SER A 121 -0.32 18.12 7.46
C SER A 121 1.08 17.82 6.92
N LEU A 122 1.59 16.60 7.13
CA LEU A 122 2.89 16.16 6.62
C LEU A 122 2.92 15.82 5.13
N LYS A 123 1.77 15.69 4.46
CA LYS A 123 1.70 15.20 3.07
C LYS A 123 2.52 16.02 2.07
N SER A 124 2.67 17.33 2.32
CA SER A 124 3.44 18.25 1.47
C SER A 124 4.72 18.74 2.16
N ASP A 125 5.14 18.09 3.25
CA ASP A 125 6.32 18.49 4.00
C ASP A 125 7.59 18.23 3.18
N ILE A 126 8.47 19.24 3.11
CA ILE A 126 9.68 19.18 2.29
C ILE A 126 10.65 18.11 2.78
N ASP A 127 10.75 17.87 4.09
CA ASP A 127 11.66 16.86 4.62
C ASP A 127 11.14 15.46 4.32
N LEU A 128 9.82 15.24 4.42
CA LEU A 128 9.19 13.97 4.03
C LEU A 128 9.37 13.68 2.53
N LEU A 129 9.16 14.67 1.67
CA LEU A 129 9.35 14.53 0.22
C LEU A 129 10.84 14.32 -0.14
N SER A 130 11.75 14.97 0.59
CA SER A 130 13.20 14.80 0.40
C SER A 130 13.66 13.41 0.85
N LEU A 131 13.08 12.88 1.94
CA LEU A 131 13.29 11.51 2.40
C LEU A 131 12.87 10.50 1.33
N GLU A 132 11.67 10.66 0.74
CA GLU A 132 11.21 9.83 -0.38
C GLU A 132 12.20 9.84 -1.55
N CYS A 133 12.58 11.03 -2.03
CA CYS A 133 13.48 11.16 -3.17
C CYS A 133 14.85 10.53 -2.88
N THR A 134 15.35 10.70 -1.66
CA THR A 134 16.63 10.12 -1.21
C THR A 134 16.56 8.60 -1.25
N ILE A 135 15.50 7.99 -0.68
CA ILE A 135 15.33 6.54 -0.67
C ILE A 135 15.19 6.00 -2.10
N LEU A 136 14.32 6.59 -2.92
CA LEU A 136 14.08 6.13 -4.29
C LEU A 136 15.34 6.26 -5.17
N LYS A 137 16.09 7.36 -5.08
CA LYS A 137 17.37 7.52 -5.79
C LYS A 137 18.42 6.51 -5.35
N SER A 138 18.45 6.18 -4.06
CA SER A 138 19.42 5.25 -3.47
C SER A 138 19.13 3.80 -3.88
N LEU A 139 17.86 3.38 -3.73
CA LEU A 139 17.38 2.04 -4.11
C LEU A 139 17.48 1.76 -5.60
N PHE A 140 17.37 2.78 -6.45
CA PHE A 140 17.37 2.64 -7.91
C PHE A 140 18.50 3.44 -8.55
N SER A 141 19.64 3.47 -7.88
CA SER A 141 20.83 4.21 -8.34
C SER A 141 21.47 3.59 -9.59
N ASN A 142 21.16 2.33 -9.92
CA ASN A 142 21.54 1.64 -11.15
C ASN A 142 20.60 1.92 -12.34
N GLU A 143 19.37 2.40 -12.12
CA GLU A 143 18.40 2.66 -13.19
C GLU A 143 18.69 3.97 -13.94
N GLU A 144 18.57 4.00 -15.26
CA GLU A 144 18.86 5.23 -16.03
C GLU A 144 17.94 6.40 -15.66
N SER A 145 16.67 6.11 -15.39
CA SER A 145 15.68 7.08 -14.99
C SER A 145 14.82 6.60 -13.83
N VAL A 146 14.37 7.56 -13.03
CA VAL A 146 13.42 7.34 -11.95
C VAL A 146 12.39 8.46 -11.99
N TYR A 147 11.13 8.09 -12.09
CA TYR A 147 9.99 8.99 -12.06
C TYR A 147 9.21 8.75 -10.77
N ALA A 148 9.23 9.69 -9.83
CA ALA A 148 8.62 9.52 -8.51
C ALA A 148 7.28 10.24 -8.38
N GLU A 149 6.34 9.64 -7.66
CA GLU A 149 5.13 10.29 -7.18
C GLU A 149 5.45 11.15 -5.96
N LEU A 150 5.59 12.48 -6.11
CA LEU A 150 5.90 13.37 -4.97
C LEU A 150 4.69 13.67 -4.07
N MET A 151 4.00 12.61 -3.66
CA MET A 151 2.85 12.64 -2.75
C MET A 151 2.84 11.35 -1.92
N PRO A 152 3.91 11.07 -1.16
CA PRO A 152 4.04 9.80 -0.48
C PRO A 152 2.98 9.66 0.59
N ASN A 153 2.63 8.42 0.90
CA ASN A 153 1.58 8.12 1.85
C ASN A 153 2.20 7.66 3.16
N LEU A 154 2.13 8.52 4.18
CA LEU A 154 2.32 8.11 5.55
C LEU A 154 1.03 7.43 6.05
N ARG A 155 1.15 6.21 6.58
CA ARG A 155 0.02 5.34 6.94
C ARG A 155 0.12 4.89 8.39
N PRO A 156 -0.45 5.63 9.36
CA PRO A 156 -0.60 5.18 10.74
C PRO A 156 -1.78 4.24 10.86
N HIS A 157 -1.55 2.95 10.71
CA HIS A 157 -2.59 1.94 10.92
C HIS A 157 -2.72 1.68 12.42
N ILE A 158 -3.74 2.27 13.03
CA ILE A 158 -4.04 2.17 14.46
C ILE A 158 -4.73 0.84 14.77
N PRO A 159 -4.57 0.26 15.98
CA PRO A 159 -5.36 -0.89 16.43
C PRO A 159 -6.85 -0.75 16.10
N HIS A 160 -7.42 -1.79 15.50
CA HIS A 160 -8.77 -1.75 14.92
C HIS A 160 -9.84 -1.38 15.92
N GLU A 161 -9.73 -1.87 17.16
CA GLU A 161 -10.67 -1.62 18.25
C GLU A 161 -10.81 -0.13 18.56
N LEU A 162 -9.73 0.65 18.43
CA LEU A 162 -9.73 2.10 18.64
C LEU A 162 -10.39 2.88 17.49
N LEU A 163 -10.58 2.23 16.33
CA LEU A 163 -11.13 2.84 15.12
C LEU A 163 -12.61 2.50 14.88
N LEU A 164 -13.17 1.48 15.54
CA LEU A 164 -14.49 0.92 15.23
C LEU A 164 -15.60 1.99 15.14
N SER A 165 -15.67 2.91 16.10
CA SER A 165 -16.69 3.97 16.14
C SER A 165 -16.36 5.18 15.25
N LYS A 166 -15.13 5.28 14.75
CA LYS A 166 -14.58 6.45 14.05
C LYS A 166 -14.24 6.22 12.58
N GLU A 167 -14.29 4.96 12.12
CA GLU A 167 -13.80 4.56 10.79
C GLU A 167 -14.41 5.38 9.65
N LYS A 168 -15.74 5.60 9.67
CA LYS A 168 -16.43 6.39 8.63
C LYS A 168 -15.97 7.84 8.58
N ILE A 169 -15.69 8.45 9.74
CA ILE A 169 -15.24 9.85 9.83
C ILE A 169 -13.81 9.95 9.28
N ILE A 170 -12.94 9.02 9.66
CA ILE A 170 -11.55 8.94 9.21
C ILE A 170 -11.48 8.70 7.69
N GLU A 171 -12.25 7.74 7.18
CA GLU A 171 -12.33 7.45 5.73
C GLU A 171 -12.79 8.68 4.94
N LYS A 172 -13.77 9.44 5.46
CA LYS A 172 -14.25 10.68 4.83
C LYS A 172 -13.18 11.77 4.80
N HIS A 173 -12.30 11.83 5.79
CA HIS A 173 -11.33 12.92 5.93
C HIS A 173 -10.03 12.67 5.17
N ILE A 174 -9.38 11.52 5.38
CA ILE A 174 -8.07 11.20 4.78
C ILE A 174 -8.14 10.12 3.69
N GLY A 175 -9.29 9.45 3.55
CA GLY A 175 -9.50 8.37 2.59
C GLY A 175 -9.32 6.97 3.22
N ARG A 176 -9.95 5.98 2.60
CA ARG A 176 -9.86 4.56 2.99
C ARG A 176 -8.44 4.00 2.78
N GLY A 177 -7.99 3.16 3.71
CA GLY A 177 -6.69 2.50 3.63
C GLY A 177 -5.51 3.31 4.15
N LYS A 178 -5.77 4.49 4.74
CA LYS A 178 -4.73 5.35 5.30
C LYS A 178 -4.43 5.01 6.76
N MET A 179 -5.47 5.02 7.58
CA MET A 179 -5.41 4.65 8.99
C MET A 179 -6.09 3.32 9.31
N ASN A 180 -6.89 2.80 8.38
CA ASN A 180 -7.58 1.53 8.48
C ASN A 180 -7.17 0.58 7.34
N ALA A 181 -7.66 -0.65 7.39
CA ALA A 181 -7.42 -1.62 6.35
C ALA A 181 -8.13 -1.27 5.03
N HIS A 182 -7.56 -1.79 3.96
CA HIS A 182 -8.07 -1.66 2.61
C HIS A 182 -8.13 -3.05 1.98
N GLY A 183 -9.17 -3.31 1.19
CA GLY A 183 -9.38 -4.59 0.55
C GLY A 183 -8.30 -4.94 -0.49
N PRO A 184 -8.39 -6.13 -1.10
CA PRO A 184 -7.48 -6.55 -2.15
C PRO A 184 -7.65 -5.67 -3.40
N HIS A 185 -6.54 -5.19 -3.96
CA HIS A 185 -6.52 -4.36 -5.15
C HIS A 185 -5.17 -4.38 -5.86
N LYS A 186 -5.15 -3.85 -7.08
CA LYS A 186 -3.95 -3.35 -7.75
C LYS A 186 -3.95 -1.83 -7.70
N ASP A 187 -2.77 -1.23 -7.58
CA ASP A 187 -2.67 0.23 -7.43
C ASP A 187 -3.10 0.95 -8.72
N SER A 188 -2.96 0.30 -9.88
CA SER A 188 -3.42 0.87 -11.15
C SER A 188 -4.94 1.03 -11.23
N TRP A 189 -5.71 0.22 -10.49
CA TRP A 189 -7.16 0.39 -10.34
C TRP A 189 -7.50 1.68 -9.62
N ARG A 190 -6.54 2.22 -8.86
CA ARG A 190 -6.63 3.50 -8.17
C ARG A 190 -5.95 4.61 -8.95
N TYR A 191 -5.83 4.49 -10.28
CA TYR A 191 -5.34 5.52 -11.19
C TYR A 191 -3.83 5.79 -11.14
N HIS A 192 -3.05 4.90 -10.50
CA HIS A 192 -1.59 4.90 -10.65
C HIS A 192 -1.18 4.37 -12.04
N PRO A 193 -0.01 4.77 -12.57
CA PRO A 193 0.51 4.21 -13.82
C PRO A 193 0.66 2.69 -13.77
N LYS A 194 0.45 1.99 -14.90
CA LYS A 194 0.54 0.52 -14.96
C LYS A 194 1.93 -0.01 -14.58
N ASN A 195 2.99 0.65 -15.05
CA ASN A 195 4.38 0.27 -14.78
C ASN A 195 4.94 0.86 -13.46
N THR A 196 4.06 1.20 -12.52
CA THR A 196 4.49 1.71 -11.21
C THR A 196 5.11 0.59 -10.39
N VAL A 197 6.18 0.93 -9.67
CA VAL A 197 6.76 0.14 -8.59
C VAL A 197 6.42 0.79 -7.26
N ASN A 198 5.90 -0.02 -6.35
CA ASN A 198 5.65 0.34 -4.97
C ASN A 198 6.88 0.10 -4.12
N VAL A 199 7.19 1.06 -3.26
CA VAL A 199 8.22 0.97 -2.23
C VAL A 199 7.56 1.27 -0.89
N TRP A 200 7.37 0.23 -0.08
CA TRP A 200 6.64 0.30 1.19
C TRP A 200 7.62 0.11 2.35
N LEU A 201 8.00 1.22 2.99
CA LEU A 201 8.94 1.23 4.10
C LEU A 201 8.18 1.06 5.43
N ALA A 202 8.55 0.04 6.21
CA ALA A 202 8.09 -0.13 7.58
C ALA A 202 8.79 0.90 8.48
N LEU A 203 8.02 1.71 9.19
CA LEU A 203 8.54 2.65 10.19
C LEU A 203 8.40 2.11 11.61
N THR A 204 7.47 1.19 11.84
CA THR A 204 7.40 0.35 13.04
C THR A 204 7.38 -1.12 12.62
N ASP A 205 7.56 -2.04 13.57
CA ASP A 205 7.55 -3.48 13.30
C ASP A 205 6.19 -3.94 12.72
N VAL A 206 6.29 -4.80 11.71
CA VAL A 206 5.17 -5.32 10.92
C VAL A 206 5.16 -6.83 10.98
N ASN A 207 3.98 -7.40 11.18
CA ASN A 207 3.76 -8.83 11.20
C ASN A 207 2.44 -9.21 10.49
N HIS A 208 2.10 -10.48 10.54
CA HIS A 208 0.89 -11.04 9.94
C HIS A 208 -0.43 -10.52 10.54
N LEU A 209 -0.40 -9.75 11.64
CA LEU A 209 -1.58 -9.18 12.31
C LEU A 209 -1.78 -7.69 12.08
N ASN A 210 -0.82 -6.98 11.50
CA ASN A 210 -0.94 -5.55 11.23
C ASN A 210 -0.46 -5.11 9.84
N GLY A 211 0.21 -5.99 9.08
CA GLY A 211 0.90 -5.65 7.85
C GLY A 211 0.05 -5.52 6.60
N MET A 212 0.65 -5.96 5.50
CA MET A 212 0.04 -6.05 4.18
C MET A 212 0.16 -7.49 3.70
N PHE A 213 -0.81 -7.93 2.91
CA PHE A 213 -0.68 -9.17 2.15
C PHE A 213 -0.38 -8.84 0.69
N LEU A 214 0.42 -9.67 0.03
CA LEU A 214 0.72 -9.61 -1.38
C LEU A 214 0.49 -10.99 -1.99
N LEU A 215 -0.16 -11.07 -3.14
CA LEU A 215 -0.24 -12.31 -3.90
C LEU A 215 0.94 -12.36 -4.89
N PRO A 216 1.96 -13.21 -4.69
CA PRO A 216 3.13 -13.25 -5.55
C PRO A 216 2.76 -13.57 -7.00
N ASN A 217 3.52 -13.01 -7.95
CA ASN A 217 3.37 -13.22 -9.39
C ASN A 217 1.98 -12.87 -9.98
N SER A 218 1.14 -12.12 -9.26
CA SER A 218 -0.24 -11.83 -9.68
C SER A 218 -0.40 -10.66 -10.66
N ILE A 219 0.66 -10.29 -11.37
CA ILE A 219 0.66 -9.15 -12.32
C ILE A 219 -0.34 -9.35 -13.47
N ASP A 220 -0.56 -10.59 -13.86
CA ASP A 220 -1.45 -11.09 -14.91
C ASP A 220 -2.79 -11.63 -14.35
N TYR A 221 -3.03 -11.49 -13.05
CA TYR A 221 -4.33 -11.83 -12.47
C TYR A 221 -5.34 -10.68 -12.63
N TYR A 222 -6.47 -10.91 -13.30
CA TYR A 222 -7.46 -9.87 -13.64
C TYR A 222 -8.85 -10.13 -13.07
N PRO A 223 -9.04 -10.26 -11.75
CA PRO A 223 -10.34 -10.51 -11.17
C PRO A 223 -11.31 -9.36 -11.42
N LYS A 224 -12.62 -9.65 -11.37
CA LYS A 224 -13.63 -8.61 -11.33
C LYS A 224 -13.39 -7.69 -10.13
N PHE A 225 -13.43 -6.40 -10.40
CA PHE A 225 -13.28 -5.37 -9.38
C PHE A 225 -14.41 -4.34 -9.49
N LYS A 226 -14.79 -3.77 -8.35
CA LYS A 226 -15.78 -2.69 -8.23
C LYS A 226 -15.25 -1.67 -7.24
N ASN A 227 -15.41 -0.39 -7.54
CA ASN A 227 -14.91 0.71 -6.70
C ASN A 227 -13.39 0.57 -6.40
N ASN A 228 -12.61 0.13 -7.39
CA ASN A 228 -11.16 -0.04 -7.33
C ASN A 228 -10.67 -1.09 -6.32
N GLU A 229 -11.52 -2.06 -5.97
CA GLU A 229 -11.25 -3.21 -5.10
C GLU A 229 -11.81 -4.49 -5.71
N ILE A 230 -11.22 -5.64 -5.39
CA ILE A 230 -11.76 -6.95 -5.81
C ILE A 230 -13.23 -7.05 -5.36
N GLN A 231 -14.10 -7.47 -6.28
CA GLN A 231 -15.51 -7.67 -5.99
C GLN A 231 -15.71 -8.86 -5.03
N ASN A 232 -16.71 -8.76 -4.14
CA ASN A 232 -17.10 -9.87 -3.27
C ASN A 232 -17.41 -11.13 -4.08
N GLY A 233 -16.88 -12.28 -3.65
CA GLY A 233 -17.05 -13.57 -4.31
C GLY A 233 -15.91 -13.93 -5.28
N CYS A 234 -15.09 -12.96 -5.71
CA CYS A 234 -13.88 -13.27 -6.48
C CYS A 234 -12.79 -13.85 -5.58
N ALA A 235 -11.99 -14.75 -6.14
CA ALA A 235 -10.90 -15.40 -5.43
C ALA A 235 -9.81 -14.39 -5.03
N THR A 236 -9.37 -14.43 -3.77
CA THR A 236 -8.24 -13.62 -3.28
C THR A 236 -7.02 -14.48 -2.96
N TYR A 237 -7.15 -15.80 -3.05
CA TYR A 237 -6.10 -16.79 -2.79
C TYR A 237 -5.37 -16.59 -1.44
N PRO A 238 -6.09 -16.47 -0.32
CA PRO A 238 -5.48 -16.05 0.95
C PRO A 238 -4.36 -16.96 1.43
N LEU A 239 -4.44 -18.29 1.22
CA LEU A 239 -3.35 -19.22 1.58
C LEU A 239 -2.12 -19.15 0.66
N ARG A 240 -2.19 -18.42 -0.46
CA ARG A 240 -1.07 -18.18 -1.38
C ARG A 240 -0.48 -16.78 -1.22
N GLN A 241 -1.03 -15.98 -0.31
CA GLN A 241 -0.53 -14.64 -0.06
C GLN A 241 0.71 -14.68 0.84
N TYR A 242 1.67 -13.83 0.52
CA TYR A 242 2.73 -13.48 1.45
C TYR A 242 2.25 -12.36 2.38
N HIS A 243 2.31 -12.61 3.68
CA HIS A 243 2.05 -11.61 4.71
C HIS A 243 3.37 -10.96 5.13
N THR A 244 3.47 -9.64 5.03
CA THR A 244 4.71 -8.92 5.33
C THR A 244 5.17 -9.15 6.77
N GLN A 245 6.44 -9.52 6.93
CA GLN A 245 7.13 -9.59 8.23
C GLN A 245 8.38 -8.71 8.17
N LEU A 246 8.26 -7.48 8.67
CA LEU A 246 9.24 -6.42 8.45
C LEU A 246 9.62 -5.78 9.77
N LYS A 247 10.92 -5.56 9.99
CA LYS A 247 11.38 -4.73 11.10
C LYS A 247 11.27 -3.26 10.73
N ALA A 248 11.19 -2.39 11.74
CA ALA A 248 11.34 -0.96 11.51
C ALA A 248 12.61 -0.67 10.68
N GLY A 249 12.46 0.03 9.56
CA GLY A 249 13.52 0.30 8.59
C GLY A 249 13.59 -0.67 7.40
N ASP A 250 12.92 -1.82 7.44
CA ASP A 250 12.82 -2.72 6.28
C ASP A 250 11.84 -2.17 5.23
N VAL A 251 12.09 -2.49 3.96
CA VAL A 251 11.24 -2.07 2.83
C VAL A 251 10.74 -3.28 2.04
N ALA A 252 9.48 -3.24 1.62
CA ALA A 252 8.93 -4.15 0.61
C ALA A 252 8.82 -3.43 -0.74
N ILE A 253 9.31 -4.05 -1.80
CA ILE A 253 9.30 -3.53 -3.17
C ILE A 253 8.55 -4.51 -4.06
N PHE A 254 7.56 -4.03 -4.81
CA PHE A 254 6.68 -4.85 -5.64
C PHE A 254 6.03 -4.03 -6.75
N ALA A 255 5.59 -4.67 -7.83
CA ALA A 255 4.90 -3.98 -8.93
C ALA A 255 3.50 -3.54 -8.50
N ALA A 256 3.02 -2.39 -9.01
CA ALA A 256 1.65 -1.90 -8.76
C ALA A 256 0.56 -2.86 -9.25
N GLU A 257 0.89 -3.72 -10.21
CA GLU A 257 0.03 -4.79 -10.70
C GLU A 257 0.03 -6.04 -9.82
N THR A 258 0.85 -6.11 -8.76
CA THR A 258 0.76 -7.19 -7.77
C THR A 258 -0.50 -6.97 -6.94
N LEU A 259 -1.39 -7.97 -6.88
CA LEU A 259 -2.57 -7.92 -6.03
C LEU A 259 -2.14 -7.86 -4.55
N HIS A 260 -2.63 -6.86 -3.84
CA HIS A 260 -2.28 -6.64 -2.44
C HIS A 260 -3.40 -5.94 -1.66
N GLY A 261 -3.32 -5.97 -0.34
CA GLY A 261 -4.27 -5.29 0.54
C GLY A 261 -3.75 -5.20 1.97
N SER A 262 -4.36 -4.36 2.79
CA SER A 262 -3.91 -4.19 4.18
C SER A 262 -4.62 -5.17 5.10
N ILE A 263 -3.85 -5.77 6.00
CA ILE A 263 -4.37 -6.61 7.09
C ILE A 263 -4.93 -5.68 8.15
N VAL A 264 -6.14 -5.93 8.65
CA VAL A 264 -6.69 -5.20 9.80
C VAL A 264 -5.73 -5.28 10.97
N ASN A 265 -5.35 -4.14 11.54
CA ASN A 265 -4.44 -4.11 12.67
C ASN A 265 -5.11 -4.69 13.93
N GLN A 266 -4.76 -5.93 14.24
CA GLN A 266 -5.25 -6.72 15.38
C GLN A 266 -4.22 -6.76 16.53
N THR A 267 -3.22 -5.87 16.49
CA THR A 267 -2.22 -5.74 17.56
C THR A 267 -2.57 -4.57 18.47
N ASN A 268 -1.91 -4.48 19.62
CA ASN A 268 -1.99 -3.32 20.52
C ASN A 268 -0.99 -2.21 20.13
N ASP A 269 -0.46 -2.24 18.91
CA ASP A 269 0.60 -1.34 18.44
C ASP A 269 0.14 -0.61 17.18
N THR A 270 0.45 0.68 17.06
CA THR A 270 0.26 1.39 15.79
C THR A 270 1.33 0.96 14.79
N ARG A 271 0.89 0.52 13.62
CA ARG A 271 1.79 0.29 12.48
C ARG A 271 1.94 1.56 11.66
N PHE A 272 3.14 2.15 11.64
CA PHE A 272 3.48 3.19 10.68
C PHE A 272 4.19 2.60 9.47
N ALA A 273 3.74 3.03 8.29
CA ALA A 273 4.44 2.76 7.04
C ALA A 273 4.52 4.02 6.19
N PHE A 274 5.59 4.09 5.40
CA PHE A 274 5.83 5.14 4.42
C PHE A 274 5.79 4.52 3.02
N SER A 275 4.70 4.76 2.30
CA SER A 275 4.51 4.24 0.94
C SER A 275 4.93 5.28 -0.09
N MET A 276 5.94 4.94 -0.88
CA MET A 276 6.49 5.71 -1.98
C MET A 276 6.25 4.96 -3.29
N ARG A 277 6.24 5.68 -4.41
CA ARG A 277 6.02 5.07 -5.72
C ARG A 277 6.90 5.68 -6.79
N CYS A 278 7.34 4.85 -7.73
CA CYS A 278 8.08 5.32 -8.88
C CYS A 278 7.83 4.51 -10.15
N CYS A 279 8.36 4.98 -11.28
CA CYS A 279 8.50 4.24 -12.53
C CYS A 279 9.95 4.35 -12.99
N PHE A 280 10.45 3.35 -13.69
CA PHE A 280 11.81 3.35 -14.26
C PHE A 280 11.80 3.83 -15.70
N GLU A 281 10.79 3.42 -16.47
CA GLU A 281 10.44 4.06 -17.74
C GLU A 281 9.45 5.21 -17.52
N LYS A 282 9.16 5.95 -18.59
CA LYS A 282 8.09 6.94 -18.59
C LYS A 282 6.77 6.31 -18.07
N PRO A 283 6.05 6.99 -17.16
CA PRO A 283 4.83 6.43 -16.59
C PRO A 283 3.77 6.11 -17.65
N ASN A 284 3.24 4.89 -17.64
CA ASN A 284 2.10 4.46 -18.45
C ASN A 284 0.80 4.85 -17.73
N PHE A 285 0.36 6.08 -17.94
CA PHE A 285 -0.75 6.68 -17.19
C PHE A 285 -2.10 5.99 -17.45
N HIS A 286 -2.87 5.85 -16.37
CA HIS A 286 -4.27 5.44 -16.44
C HIS A 286 -5.11 6.53 -17.15
N LYS A 287 -6.17 6.18 -17.89
CA LYS A 287 -7.06 7.17 -18.54
C LYS A 287 -7.53 8.29 -17.60
N ASN A 288 -7.88 7.90 -16.38
CA ASN A 288 -8.31 8.78 -15.29
C ASN A 288 -7.18 9.29 -14.37
N PHE A 289 -5.92 9.32 -14.83
CA PHE A 289 -4.73 9.59 -14.00
C PHE A 289 -4.92 10.73 -12.98
N MET A 290 -4.55 10.50 -11.72
CA MET A 290 -4.71 11.51 -10.66
C MET A 290 -3.38 12.01 -10.08
N TYR A 291 -2.29 11.29 -10.33
CA TYR A 291 -1.04 11.49 -9.59
C TYR A 291 0.02 12.25 -10.38
N ASN A 292 0.86 12.98 -9.65
CA ASN A 292 1.98 13.69 -10.24
C ASN A 292 3.28 12.92 -10.14
N TYR A 293 3.68 12.29 -11.25
CA TYR A 293 4.99 11.70 -11.40
C TYR A 293 5.95 12.74 -11.98
N VAL A 294 7.11 12.92 -11.35
CA VAL A 294 8.18 13.79 -11.84
C VAL A 294 9.45 12.97 -12.01
N LYS A 295 10.24 13.29 -13.03
CA LYS A 295 11.55 12.69 -13.19
C LYS A 295 12.47 13.24 -12.11
N ILE A 296 13.11 12.38 -11.32
CA ILE A 296 14.09 12.75 -10.29
C ILE A 296 15.52 12.30 -10.65
N LYS A 297 15.68 11.47 -11.68
CA LYS A 297 16.96 10.99 -12.24
C LYS A 297 16.89 10.88 -13.78
N PRO A 298 17.94 11.24 -14.55
CA PRO A 298 19.22 11.81 -14.09
C PRO A 298 19.11 13.30 -13.73
N SER A 299 18.10 13.99 -14.26
CA SER A 299 17.80 15.39 -13.96
C SER A 299 16.32 15.56 -13.66
N PHE A 300 16.01 16.60 -12.88
CA PHE A 300 14.64 16.93 -12.51
C PHE A 300 13.83 17.36 -13.74
N SER A 301 12.69 16.73 -13.98
CA SER A 301 11.72 17.16 -14.99
C SER A 301 10.29 16.97 -14.48
N ASN A 302 9.51 18.04 -14.51
CA ASN A 302 8.09 17.98 -14.19
C ASN A 302 7.37 17.54 -15.48
N LEU A 303 6.82 16.33 -15.51
CA LEU A 303 6.23 15.70 -16.70
C LEU A 303 4.93 16.36 -17.20
N ASN A 304 4.69 17.63 -16.85
CA ASN A 304 3.44 18.32 -17.06
C ASN A 304 3.04 18.40 -18.53
N TYR A 305 3.97 18.81 -19.41
CA TYR A 305 3.69 18.87 -20.84
C TYR A 305 3.40 17.49 -21.42
N GLU A 306 4.16 16.49 -21.00
CA GLU A 306 4.00 15.12 -21.51
C GLU A 306 2.64 14.50 -21.12
N LYS A 307 2.09 14.87 -19.95
CA LYS A 307 0.73 14.45 -19.55
C LYS A 307 -0.36 15.02 -20.43
N LEU A 308 -0.15 16.21 -21.01
CA LEU A 308 -1.13 16.87 -21.87
C LEU A 308 -1.27 16.18 -23.23
N PHE A 309 -0.26 15.40 -23.62
CA PHE A 309 -0.18 14.77 -24.93
C PHE A 309 0.04 13.26 -24.83
N THR A 310 -0.17 12.65 -23.65
CA THR A 310 -0.03 11.21 -23.51
C THR A 310 -1.11 10.52 -24.33
N LYS A 311 -0.69 9.83 -25.40
CA LYS A 311 -1.55 8.97 -26.21
C LYS A 311 -1.87 7.63 -25.54
N ASN A 312 -1.10 7.26 -24.52
CA ASN A 312 -1.22 5.98 -23.83
C ASN A 312 -2.13 6.16 -22.61
N GLU A 313 -3.43 6.01 -22.83
CA GLU A 313 -4.41 5.90 -21.75
C GLU A 313 -4.65 4.41 -21.48
N PHE A 314 -4.07 3.90 -20.39
CA PHE A 314 -4.31 2.52 -19.96
C PHE A 314 -5.63 2.41 -19.17
N GLU A 315 -6.34 1.31 -19.41
CA GLU A 315 -7.49 0.86 -18.61
C GLU A 315 -7.21 -0.53 -18.01
N PRO A 316 -7.45 -0.73 -16.70
CA PRO A 316 -7.29 -2.04 -16.09
C PRO A 316 -8.24 -3.07 -16.67
N LEU A 317 -7.70 -4.26 -16.93
CA LEU A 317 -8.51 -5.42 -17.28
C LEU A 317 -9.28 -5.93 -16.06
N SER A 318 -10.52 -6.33 -16.28
CA SER A 318 -11.42 -6.93 -15.30
C SER A 318 -12.15 -8.09 -15.95
N ARG A 319 -11.84 -9.32 -15.53
CA ARG A 319 -12.39 -10.55 -16.12
C ARG A 319 -12.96 -11.46 -15.02
N ASP A 320 -13.87 -12.33 -15.42
CA ASP A 320 -14.47 -13.34 -14.54
C ASP A 320 -13.64 -14.63 -14.55
N ASP A 321 -12.32 -14.49 -14.47
CA ASP A 321 -11.38 -15.59 -14.61
C ASP A 321 -10.66 -15.85 -13.29
N TYR A 322 -10.35 -17.12 -13.03
CA TYR A 322 -9.48 -17.52 -11.93
C TYR A 322 -8.02 -17.25 -12.30
N PHE A 323 -7.16 -17.16 -11.30
CA PHE A 323 -5.73 -17.03 -11.53
C PHE A 323 -5.15 -18.38 -11.98
N GLU A 324 -4.83 -18.51 -13.28
CA GLU A 324 -4.36 -19.76 -13.89
C GLU A 324 -3.22 -20.42 -13.11
N ASN A 325 -2.26 -19.61 -12.61
CA ASN A 325 -1.10 -20.09 -11.84
C ASN A 325 -1.44 -20.85 -10.55
N TYR A 326 -2.64 -20.65 -9.98
CA TYR A 326 -3.08 -21.34 -8.77
C TYR A 326 -4.29 -22.27 -8.99
N GLY A 327 -4.79 -22.34 -10.23
CA GLY A 327 -5.94 -23.16 -10.60
C GLY A 327 -7.20 -22.86 -9.76
N THR A 328 -8.05 -23.89 -9.63
CA THR A 328 -9.29 -23.86 -8.85
C THR A 328 -9.15 -24.46 -7.45
N ASP A 329 -7.96 -24.98 -7.09
CA ASP A 329 -7.67 -25.57 -5.78
C ASP A 329 -7.51 -24.48 -4.72
N LEU A 330 -8.64 -23.83 -4.42
CA LEU A 330 -8.80 -23.07 -3.20
C LEU A 330 -9.06 -24.08 -2.08
N PRO A 331 -8.31 -24.04 -0.98
CA PRO A 331 -8.60 -24.85 0.19
C PRO A 331 -9.98 -24.44 0.69
N MET A 332 -10.98 -25.24 0.34
CA MET A 332 -12.35 -24.98 0.72
C MET A 332 -12.53 -25.37 2.18
N LEU A 333 -13.13 -24.46 2.95
CA LEU A 333 -13.63 -24.78 4.28
C LEU A 333 -14.53 -26.02 4.18
N LYS A 334 -14.34 -26.98 5.08
CA LYS A 334 -15.27 -28.12 5.22
C LYS A 334 -16.53 -27.64 5.93
N ILE A 335 -17.38 -26.91 5.22
CA ILE A 335 -18.61 -26.32 5.78
C ILE A 335 -19.62 -27.45 6.04
N LYS A 336 -20.09 -27.57 7.28
CA LYS A 336 -21.14 -28.52 7.70
C LYS A 336 -22.51 -27.87 7.81
N GLU A 337 -22.53 -26.60 8.20
CA GLU A 337 -23.76 -25.82 8.29
C GLU A 337 -23.50 -24.40 7.78
N LEU A 338 -24.45 -23.87 7.02
CA LEU A 338 -24.40 -22.52 6.50
C LEU A 338 -25.75 -21.85 6.58
N THR A 339 -25.82 -20.75 7.32
CA THR A 339 -27.02 -19.93 7.48
C THR A 339 -26.68 -18.45 7.26
N ASP A 340 -27.69 -17.59 7.23
CA ASP A 340 -27.49 -16.14 7.15
C ASP A 340 -26.72 -15.57 8.36
N LYS A 341 -26.76 -16.26 9.51
CA LYS A 341 -26.17 -15.78 10.77
C LYS A 341 -24.81 -16.41 11.08
N LYS A 342 -24.64 -17.69 10.79
CA LYS A 342 -23.44 -18.46 11.17
C LYS A 342 -22.95 -19.39 10.06
N ILE A 343 -21.68 -19.75 10.16
CA ILE A 343 -21.00 -20.79 9.41
C ILE A 343 -20.42 -21.79 10.41
N VAL A 344 -20.66 -23.09 10.19
CA VAL A 344 -20.05 -24.18 10.97
C VAL A 344 -19.08 -24.91 10.05
N VAL A 345 -17.82 -24.97 10.47
CA VAL A 345 -16.74 -25.60 9.71
C VAL A 345 -16.16 -26.76 10.51
N GLU A 346 -15.84 -27.86 9.82
CA GLU A 346 -15.17 -29.00 10.41
C GLU A 346 -13.65 -28.88 10.26
N ARG A 347 -12.93 -29.11 11.34
CA ARG A 347 -11.46 -29.18 11.37
C ARG A 347 -11.04 -30.37 12.23
N ASN A 348 -10.37 -31.34 11.63
CA ASN A 348 -9.90 -32.54 12.32
C ASN A 348 -11.00 -33.28 13.12
N GLY A 349 -12.24 -33.25 12.63
CA GLY A 349 -13.42 -33.85 13.29
C GLY A 349 -14.12 -32.94 14.32
N GLU A 350 -13.52 -31.80 14.68
CA GLU A 350 -14.15 -30.79 15.55
C GLU A 350 -15.02 -29.83 14.74
N LEU A 351 -16.16 -29.43 15.30
CA LEU A 351 -17.04 -28.43 14.71
C LEU A 351 -16.78 -27.05 15.34
N LEU A 352 -16.35 -26.11 14.51
CA LEU A 352 -16.12 -24.72 14.90
C LEU A 352 -17.24 -23.85 14.33
N THR A 353 -17.81 -22.97 15.16
CA THR A 353 -18.91 -22.07 14.76
C THR A 353 -18.45 -20.62 14.69
N PHE A 354 -18.69 -19.95 13.57
CA PHE A 354 -18.34 -18.54 13.39
C PHE A 354 -19.55 -17.75 12.88
N PRO A 355 -19.56 -16.41 13.03
CA PRO A 355 -20.49 -15.56 12.29
C PRO A 355 -20.36 -15.79 10.78
N ARG A 356 -21.45 -15.67 10.03
CA ARG A 356 -21.43 -15.78 8.56
C ARG A 356 -20.61 -14.65 7.91
N ARG A 357 -20.64 -13.48 8.52
CA ARG A 357 -20.07 -12.24 7.98
C ARG A 357 -18.95 -11.73 8.87
N CYS A 358 -17.86 -11.28 8.25
CA CYS A 358 -16.75 -10.64 8.93
C CYS A 358 -17.23 -9.39 9.67
N ALA A 359 -16.87 -9.24 10.95
CA ALA A 359 -17.28 -8.10 11.78
C ALA A 359 -16.75 -6.75 11.27
N HIS A 360 -15.67 -6.75 10.47
CA HIS A 360 -15.08 -5.52 9.93
C HIS A 360 -15.93 -4.88 8.83
N LYS A 361 -16.10 -5.56 7.69
CA LYS A 361 -16.82 -5.01 6.51
C LYS A 361 -17.96 -5.91 6.00
N GLY A 362 -18.40 -6.89 6.78
CA GLY A 362 -19.49 -7.78 6.38
C GLY A 362 -19.14 -8.74 5.25
N VAL A 363 -17.86 -8.97 4.99
CA VAL A 363 -17.39 -9.91 3.95
C VAL A 363 -17.87 -11.32 4.30
N ASP A 364 -18.30 -12.07 3.29
CA ASP A 364 -18.70 -13.46 3.46
C ASP A 364 -17.52 -14.35 3.89
N LEU A 365 -17.64 -15.01 5.04
CA LEU A 365 -16.56 -15.84 5.57
C LEU A 365 -16.49 -17.25 4.99
N GLN A 366 -17.45 -17.70 4.15
CA GLN A 366 -17.29 -19.01 3.46
C GLN A 366 -16.09 -19.08 2.52
N PHE A 367 -15.64 -17.93 2.03
CA PHE A 367 -14.47 -17.85 1.16
C PHE A 367 -13.18 -17.62 1.95
N GLY A 368 -13.27 -17.59 3.28
CA GLY A 368 -12.13 -17.48 4.19
C GLY A 368 -11.34 -18.77 4.30
N HIS A 369 -10.40 -18.79 5.24
CA HIS A 369 -9.62 -19.99 5.58
C HIS A 369 -9.49 -20.12 7.10
N LEU A 370 -9.22 -21.34 7.57
CA LEU A 370 -8.92 -21.59 8.97
C LEU A 370 -7.43 -21.41 9.25
N GLU A 371 -7.13 -20.75 10.37
CA GLU A 371 -5.79 -20.63 10.94
C GLU A 371 -5.89 -20.88 12.46
N GLY A 372 -5.58 -22.11 12.88
CA GLY A 372 -5.90 -22.55 14.24
C GLY A 372 -7.41 -22.48 14.47
N ASP A 373 -7.83 -21.97 15.63
CA ASP A 373 -9.24 -21.83 16.03
C ASP A 373 -9.93 -20.57 15.48
N CYS A 374 -9.29 -19.93 14.50
CA CYS A 374 -9.76 -18.68 13.92
C CYS A 374 -10.16 -18.86 12.46
N LEU A 375 -11.31 -18.30 12.10
CA LEU A 375 -11.73 -18.13 10.71
C LEU A 375 -11.25 -16.76 10.20
N VAL A 376 -10.43 -16.78 9.16
CA VAL A 376 -9.75 -15.59 8.64
C VAL A 376 -10.48 -15.04 7.41
N CYS A 377 -10.78 -13.73 7.46
CA CYS A 377 -11.48 -13.02 6.40
C CYS A 377 -10.64 -12.97 5.10
N PRO A 378 -11.21 -13.37 3.95
CA PRO A 378 -10.44 -13.49 2.70
C PRO A 378 -10.03 -12.15 2.08
N GLN A 379 -10.65 -11.05 2.48
CA GLN A 379 -10.36 -9.72 1.91
C GLN A 379 -9.47 -8.85 2.80
N HIS A 380 -9.63 -8.96 4.12
CA HIS A 380 -9.00 -8.03 5.07
C HIS A 380 -8.13 -8.75 6.11
N GLN A 381 -8.02 -10.08 6.03
CA GLN A 381 -7.22 -10.93 6.93
C GLN A 381 -7.56 -10.73 8.42
N PHE A 382 -8.80 -10.30 8.70
CA PHE A 382 -9.34 -10.20 10.06
C PHE A 382 -9.66 -11.60 10.59
N ARG A 383 -9.13 -11.93 11.77
CA ARG A 383 -9.27 -13.23 12.41
C ARG A 383 -10.47 -13.20 13.36
N VAL A 384 -11.40 -14.11 13.17
CA VAL A 384 -12.52 -14.34 14.08
C VAL A 384 -12.25 -15.63 14.83
N CYS A 385 -11.80 -15.55 16.07
CA CYS A 385 -11.46 -16.72 16.88
C CYS A 385 -12.64 -17.14 17.76
N GLN A 386 -12.76 -18.44 18.01
CA GLN A 386 -13.60 -18.96 19.07
C GLN A 386 -13.14 -18.36 20.41
N LYS A 387 -14.10 -17.95 21.27
CA LYS A 387 -13.75 -17.64 22.65
C LYS A 387 -13.42 -18.97 23.32
N THR A 388 -12.20 -19.13 23.81
CA THR A 388 -11.90 -20.17 24.80
C THR A 388 -12.70 -19.82 26.05
N GLU A 389 -13.65 -20.69 26.41
CA GLU A 389 -14.42 -20.57 27.65
C GLU A 389 -13.53 -20.60 28.89
#